data_AF-A0AAJ1ETG2-F1
#
_entry.id   AF-A0AAJ1ETG2-F1
#
_cell.length_a   1.000
_cell.length_b   1.000
_cell.length_c   1.000
_cell.angle_alpha   90.00
_cell.angle_beta   90.00
_cell.angle_gamma   90.00
#
_symmetry.space_group_name_H-M   'P 1'
#
loop_
_entity.id
_entity.type
_entity.pdbx_description
1 polymer ?
#
loop_
_entity_poly.entity_id
_entity_poly.type
_entity_poly.pdbx_seq_one_letter_code
_entity_poly.pdbx_strand_id
1 'polypeptide(L)' 'QILGLQIVAHMRKAMDKATEKYNLNFSLIATPAEGLSGRFVKMDKKLFGELDGITDREYYTNSFHIPVYYPISAFKKIK' A
#
# COMPACT_ATOMS: atom_id res chain seq x y z
N GLN A 1 9.40 -10.34 -1.66
CA GLN A 1 8.24 -10.13 -0.74
C GLN A 1 8.64 -9.87 0.72
N ILE A 2 9.85 -10.21 1.18
CA ILE A 2 10.26 -10.05 2.60
C ILE A 2 10.08 -8.62 3.12
N LEU A 3 10.51 -7.61 2.36
CA LEU A 3 10.46 -6.21 2.80
C LEU A 3 9.03 -5.71 3.06
N GLY A 4 8.07 -6.05 2.19
CA GLY A 4 6.67 -5.66 2.36
C GLY A 4 6.07 -6.21 3.65
N LEU A 5 6.35 -7.48 3.96
CA LEU A 5 5.91 -8.10 5.22
C LEU A 5 6.57 -7.45 6.44
N GLN A 6 7.85 -7.07 6.35
CA GLN A 6 8.56 -6.37 7.43
C GLN A 6 7.97 -4.98 7.70
N ILE A 7 7.63 -4.22 6.66
CA ILE A 7 6.98 -2.91 6.78
C ILE A 7 5.61 -3.06 7.45
N VAL A 8 4.77 -3.99 6.98
CA VAL A 8 3.45 -4.24 7.56
C VAL A 8 3.56 -4.71 9.01
N ALA A 9 4.50 -5.59 9.33
CA ALA A 9 4.75 -6.04 10.70
C ALA A 9 5.21 -4.89 11.61
N HIS A 10 6.03 -3.97 11.11
CA HIS A 10 6.43 -2.77 11.86
C HIS A 10 5.23 -1.86 12.13
N MET A 11 4.40 -1.59 11.13
CA MET A 11 3.18 -0.80 11.28
C MET A 11 2.18 -1.46 12.24
N ARG A 12 2.03 -2.79 12.17
CA ARG A 12 1.17 -3.54 13.10
C ARG A 12 1.63 -3.38 14.55
N LYS A 13 2.93 -3.51 14.83
CA LYS A 13 3.50 -3.27 16.17
C LYS A 13 3.21 -1.86 16.67
N ALA A 14 3.17 -0.87 15.80
CA ALA A 14 2.81 0.49 16.18
C ALA A 14 1.32 0.61 16.58
N MET A 15 0.42 -0.11 15.89
CA MET A 15 -1.01 -0.17 16.26
C MET A 15 -1.23 -0.86 17.61
N ASP A 16 -0.48 -1.93 17.89
CA ASP A 16 -0.56 -2.62 19.18
C ASP A 16 -0.13 -1.68 20.33
N LYS A 17 0.99 -0.97 20.17
CA LYS A 17 1.46 0.05 21.14
C LYS A 17 0.45 1.19 21.33
N ALA A 18 -0.18 1.65 20.25
CA ALA A 18 -1.21 2.68 20.33
C ALA A 18 -2.45 2.17 21.08
N THR A 19 -2.84 0.93 20.84
CA THR A 19 -3.96 0.28 21.55
C THR A 19 -3.72 0.23 23.04
N GLU A 20 -2.53 -0.21 23.48
CA GLU A 20 -2.13 -0.22 24.89
C GLU A 20 -2.09 1.19 25.48
N LYS A 21 -1.49 2.15 24.78
CA LYS A 21 -1.29 3.52 25.27
C LYS A 21 -2.60 4.28 25.46
N TYR A 22 -3.54 4.13 24.54
CA TYR A 22 -4.74 4.95 24.47
C TYR A 22 -6.00 4.22 24.93
N ASN A 23 -5.91 2.90 25.19
CA ASN A 23 -7.05 2.05 25.53
C ASN A 23 -8.18 2.13 24.49
N LEU A 24 -7.80 2.12 23.21
CA LEU A 24 -8.70 2.16 22.04
C LEU A 24 -8.28 1.11 21.03
N ASN A 25 -9.20 0.63 20.19
CA ASN A 25 -8.91 -0.41 19.21
C ASN A 25 -8.29 0.16 17.92
N PHE A 26 -6.96 0.29 17.90
CA PHE A 26 -6.24 0.65 16.67
C PHE A 26 -6.00 -0.60 15.81
N SER A 27 -6.21 -0.46 14.50
CA SER A 27 -5.93 -1.51 13.53
C SER A 27 -5.32 -0.93 12.26
N LEU A 28 -4.62 -1.77 11.51
CA LEU A 28 -4.02 -1.41 10.24
C LEU A 28 -4.96 -1.80 9.10
N ILE A 29 -5.46 -0.81 8.36
CA ILE A 29 -6.46 -1.02 7.31
C ILE A 29 -5.84 -0.86 5.93
N ALA A 30 -6.13 -1.83 5.06
CA ALA A 30 -5.86 -1.75 3.63
C ALA A 30 -6.87 -0.82 2.96
N THR A 31 -6.55 0.47 2.85
CA THR A 31 -7.44 1.49 2.29
C THR A 31 -7.91 1.13 0.87
N PRO A 32 -9.23 1.14 0.58
CA PRO A 32 -9.76 0.86 -0.77
C PRO A 32 -9.29 1.84 -1.87
N ALA A 33 -8.90 3.06 -1.48
CA ALA A 33 -8.17 4.05 -2.28
C ALA A 33 -8.74 4.42 -3.67
N GLU A 34 -10.06 4.27 -3.88
CA GLU A 34 -10.75 4.52 -5.16
C GLU A 34 -10.53 5.93 -5.75
N GLY A 35 -10.30 6.95 -4.90
CA GLY A 35 -9.85 8.28 -5.34
C GLY A 35 -8.45 8.68 -4.86
N LEU A 36 -7.89 7.95 -3.89
CA LEU A 36 -6.63 8.31 -3.25
C LEU A 36 -5.42 7.86 -4.07
N SER A 37 -5.53 6.71 -4.73
CA SER A 37 -4.45 6.10 -5.54
C SER A 37 -3.98 7.04 -6.66
N GLY A 38 -4.89 7.63 -7.42
CA GLY A 38 -4.55 8.62 -8.45
C GLY A 38 -4.16 10.00 -7.90
N ARG A 39 -4.67 10.38 -6.72
CA ARG A 39 -4.29 11.64 -6.07
C ARG A 39 -2.82 11.64 -5.67
N PHE A 40 -2.34 10.54 -5.07
CA PHE A 40 -0.94 10.46 -4.65
C PHE A 40 0.02 10.46 -5.83
N VAL A 41 -0.26 9.73 -6.92
CA VAL A 41 0.63 9.76 -8.09
C VAL A 41 0.75 11.17 -8.67
N LYS A 42 -0.35 11.93 -8.78
CA LYS A 42 -0.30 13.32 -9.27
C LYS A 42 0.58 14.22 -8.39
N MET A 43 0.52 14.04 -7.07
CA MET A 43 1.34 14.79 -6.12
C MET A 43 2.81 14.40 -6.23
N ASP A 44 3.10 13.11 -6.26
CA ASP A 44 4.47 12.59 -6.31
C ASP A 44 5.12 12.89 -7.67
N LYS A 45 4.38 12.79 -8.78
CA LYS A 45 4.85 13.16 -10.11
C LYS A 45 5.24 14.64 -10.20
N LYS A 46 4.55 15.53 -9.46
CA LYS A 46 4.91 16.95 -9.38
C LYS A 46 6.23 17.18 -8.62
N LEU A 47 6.52 16.35 -7.62
CA LEU A 47 7.69 16.49 -6.76
C LEU A 47 8.93 15.79 -7.32
N PHE A 48 8.76 14.61 -7.91
CA PHE A 48 9.84 13.71 -8.30
C PHE A 48 9.91 13.47 -9.81
N GLY A 49 8.97 14.01 -10.58
CA GLY A 49 8.87 13.77 -12.01
C GLY A 49 8.27 12.40 -12.32
N GLU A 50 8.42 11.98 -13.57
CA GLU A 50 8.00 10.66 -14.03
C GLU A 50 9.10 9.63 -13.74
N LEU A 51 8.76 8.62 -12.94
CA LEU A 51 9.63 7.51 -12.56
C LEU A 51 9.03 6.21 -13.09
N ASP A 52 9.84 5.46 -13.84
CA ASP A 52 9.43 4.17 -14.43
C ASP A 52 8.94 3.18 -13.37
N GLY A 53 7.76 2.61 -13.61
CA GLY A 53 7.08 1.69 -12.71
C GLY A 53 6.53 2.29 -11.41
N ILE A 54 6.65 3.61 -11.20
CA ILE A 54 6.23 4.29 -9.97
C ILE A 54 5.20 5.40 -10.28
N THR A 55 5.62 6.49 -10.91
CA THR A 55 4.75 7.66 -11.24
C THR A 55 4.47 7.81 -12.73
N ASP A 56 4.92 6.84 -13.54
CA ASP A 56 4.65 6.69 -14.98
C ASP A 56 3.20 6.25 -15.28
N ARG A 57 2.46 5.81 -14.26
CA ARG A 57 1.05 5.40 -14.34
C ARG A 57 0.14 6.38 -13.63
N GLU A 58 -1.15 6.34 -13.93
CA GLU A 58 -2.13 7.26 -13.35
C GLU A 58 -2.58 6.87 -11.91
N TYR A 59 -2.10 5.76 -11.35
CA TYR A 59 -2.51 5.26 -10.04
C TYR A 59 -1.46 4.35 -9.39
N TYR A 60 -1.43 4.34 -8.06
CA TYR A 60 -0.73 3.31 -7.29
C TYR A 60 -1.57 2.04 -7.14
N THR A 61 -0.91 0.90 -7.06
CA THR A 61 -1.57 -0.37 -6.75
C THR A 61 -2.06 -0.36 -5.31
N ASN A 62 -3.31 -0.78 -5.09
CA ASN A 62 -3.94 -0.73 -3.78
C ASN A 62 -3.25 -1.65 -2.77
N SER A 63 -2.87 -1.09 -1.63
CA SER A 63 -2.38 -1.82 -0.45
C SER A 63 -1.30 -2.85 -0.80
N PHE A 64 -1.55 -4.13 -0.57
CA PHE A 64 -0.62 -5.23 -0.81
C PHE A 64 -0.95 -6.02 -2.08
N HIS A 65 -1.81 -5.49 -2.96
CA HIS A 65 -2.22 -6.20 -4.16
C HIS A 65 -1.06 -6.38 -5.13
N ILE A 66 -1.11 -7.48 -5.89
CA ILE A 66 -0.32 -7.61 -7.11
C ILE A 66 -0.90 -6.64 -8.14
N PRO A 67 -0.06 -5.86 -8.88
CA PRO A 67 -0.53 -4.92 -9.89
C PRO A 67 -1.43 -5.58 -10.93
N VAL A 68 -2.46 -4.87 -11.38
CA VAL A 68 -3.49 -5.40 -12.29
C VAL A 68 -2.91 -5.87 -13.63
N TYR A 69 -1.86 -5.20 -14.10
CA TYR A 69 -1.19 -5.51 -15.36
C TYR A 69 -0.16 -6.66 -15.25
N TYR A 70 0.09 -7.20 -14.05
CA TYR A 70 1.06 -8.27 -13.86
C TYR A 70 0.47 -9.63 -14.30
N PRO A 71 1.09 -10.34 -15.25
CA PRO A 71 0.55 -11.59 -15.76
C PRO A 71 0.71 -12.72 -14.73
N ILE A 72 -0.39 -13.07 -14.04
CA ILE A 72 -0.40 -14.11 -13.00
C ILE A 72 -1.73 -14.88 -13.03
N SER A 73 -1.66 -16.19 -12.79
CA SER A 73 -2.86 -17.03 -12.58
C SER A 73 -3.56 -16.66 -11.26
N ALA A 74 -4.89 -16.79 -11.21
CA ALA A 74 -5.67 -16.55 -10.00
C ALA A 74 -5.14 -17.31 -8.76
N PHE A 75 -4.82 -18.59 -8.90
CA PHE A 75 -4.29 -19.41 -7.79
C PHE A 75 -2.99 -18.87 -7.20
N LYS A 76 -2.06 -18.42 -8.05
CA LYS A 76 -0.79 -17.82 -7.60
C LYS A 76 -0.98 -16.43 -6.98
N LYS A 77 -2.04 -15.71 -7.33
CA LYS A 77 -2.34 -14.39 -6.76
C LYS A 77 -2.97 -14.46 -5.37
N ILE A 78 -3.69 -15.54 -5.07
CA ILE A 78 -4.35 -15.76 -3.77
C ILE A 78 -3.38 -16.32 -2.72
N LYS A 79 -2.37 -17.09 -3.17
CA LYS A 79 -1.34 -17.67 -2.32
C LYS A 79 -0.39 -16.62 -1.75
#